data_AF-A0A1F0V2W5-F1
#
_entry.id   AF-A0A1F0V2W5-F1
#
_cell.length_a   1.000
_cell.length_b   1.000
_cell.length_c   1.000
_cell.angle_alpha   90.00
_cell.angle_beta   90.00
_cell.angle_gamma   90.00
#
_symmetry.space_group_name_H-M   'P 1'
#
loop_
_entity.id
_entity.type
_entity.pdbx_description
1 polymer ?
#
loop_
_entity_poly.entity_id
_entity_poly.type
_entity_poly.pdbx_seq_one_letter_code
_entity_poly.pdbx_strand_id
1 'polypeptide(L)'
;MEQQVTPILTINGSDGTGGAGIQADIKTISALGGRVLSAITSITAQNTLGIQEFYDLPAETVKGQIEAIVNDMQPAVVKVGMIRRADTVAQIAQLLRQHKPRHVIYDPVIVSSQNEMLMAQEVVHEVRRSLLPLCSLVLMKRADAERLTQTAINTAADLNQAVKSLLAEGCQSVLLQGSHMPPQSLTDVFATAKDGEPTFLPSLFGEGEGNTRHGLSGSLSAAIATFVNGGNAIFEAVVNARNYIAQLQPQHTGIIGRSGELFNEFTHEITQHHRTNSDVKFYADKLNVSARYLAQVTRRITGKAPKAIIDEYLTHEIEQQLAFTPKTIQEIAYAYGFRSQAHLAKFFKNINGLAPSEFRKEILLNKQQK
;
A
#
# COMPACT_ATOMS: atom_id res chain seq x y z
N MET A 1 -36.87 -21.11 5.92
CA MET A 1 -36.70 -19.67 5.66
C MET A 1 -35.22 -19.39 5.70
N GLU A 2 -34.59 -19.05 4.57
CA GLU A 2 -33.23 -18.51 4.59
C GLU A 2 -33.26 -17.22 5.43
N GLN A 3 -32.43 -17.13 6.46
CA GLN A 3 -32.25 -15.88 7.19
C GLN A 3 -31.72 -14.85 6.20
N GLN A 4 -32.51 -13.83 5.91
CA GLN A 4 -32.11 -12.74 5.03
C GLN A 4 -30.98 -11.96 5.72
N VAL A 5 -29.74 -12.19 5.30
CA VAL A 5 -28.56 -11.52 5.85
C VAL A 5 -28.66 -10.02 5.53
N THR A 6 -28.77 -9.19 6.57
CA THR A 6 -28.77 -7.73 6.46
C THR A 6 -27.49 -7.27 5.76
N PRO A 7 -27.58 -6.46 4.69
CA PRO A 7 -26.40 -6.04 3.95
C PRO A 7 -25.57 -4.98 4.69
N ILE A 8 -24.28 -4.97 4.40
CA ILE A 8 -23.30 -3.98 4.87
C ILE A 8 -22.93 -3.10 3.68
N LEU A 9 -23.03 -1.78 3.84
CA LEU A 9 -22.56 -0.83 2.83
C LEU A 9 -21.13 -0.40 3.11
N THR A 10 -20.20 -0.63 2.18
CA THR A 10 -18.88 0.01 2.20
C THR A 10 -18.85 1.26 1.30
N ILE A 11 -18.33 2.36 1.81
CA ILE A 11 -18.11 3.62 1.10
C ILE A 11 -16.60 3.88 1.08
N ASN A 12 -15.93 3.66 -0.06
CA ASN A 12 -14.47 3.68 -0.12
C ASN A 12 -13.94 3.95 -1.54
N GLY A 13 -12.64 4.16 -1.67
CA GLY A 13 -11.97 4.21 -2.97
C GLY A 13 -11.82 2.83 -3.61
N SER A 14 -11.71 2.79 -4.93
CA SER A 14 -11.46 1.59 -5.73
C SER A 14 -9.96 1.39 -5.93
N ASP A 15 -9.44 0.25 -5.49
CA ASP A 15 -8.09 -0.23 -5.75
C ASP A 15 -8.12 -1.35 -6.81
N GLY A 16 -7.64 -1.04 -8.01
CA GLY A 16 -7.61 -1.98 -9.14
C GLY A 16 -6.77 -3.25 -8.90
N THR A 17 -5.87 -3.25 -7.92
CA THR A 17 -5.11 -4.46 -7.53
C THR A 17 -5.91 -5.43 -6.67
N GLY A 18 -7.00 -4.94 -6.08
CA GLY A 18 -7.82 -5.69 -5.15
C GLY A 18 -7.18 -5.97 -3.79
N GLY A 19 -6.10 -5.26 -3.45
CA GLY A 19 -5.40 -5.40 -2.16
C GLY A 19 -5.95 -4.50 -1.06
N ALA A 20 -6.51 -3.34 -1.41
CA ALA A 20 -7.20 -2.41 -0.50
C ALA A 20 -8.56 -1.96 -1.09
N GLY A 21 -9.09 -0.83 -0.59
CA GLY A 21 -10.30 -0.20 -1.13
C GLY A 21 -11.56 -1.06 -1.01
N ILE A 22 -12.58 -0.72 -1.81
CA ILE A 22 -13.84 -1.48 -1.89
C ILE A 22 -13.61 -2.95 -2.22
N GLN A 23 -12.57 -3.29 -2.99
CA GLN A 23 -12.28 -4.66 -3.39
C GLN A 23 -11.84 -5.51 -2.19
N ALA A 24 -10.96 -4.98 -1.33
CA ALA A 24 -10.58 -5.66 -0.09
C ALA A 24 -11.74 -5.74 0.90
N ASP A 25 -12.58 -4.69 0.96
CA ASP A 25 -13.78 -4.68 1.77
C ASP A 25 -14.75 -5.79 1.34
N ILE A 26 -15.07 -5.88 0.03
CA ILE A 26 -15.93 -6.92 -0.55
C ILE A 26 -15.38 -8.31 -0.26
N LYS A 27 -14.09 -8.55 -0.54
CA LYS A 27 -13.45 -9.85 -0.28
C LYS A 27 -13.56 -10.24 1.19
N THR A 28 -13.29 -9.30 2.10
CA THR A 28 -13.28 -9.57 3.54
C THR A 28 -14.69 -9.84 4.06
N ILE A 29 -15.67 -9.00 3.69
CA ILE A 29 -17.06 -9.16 4.10
C ILE A 29 -17.63 -10.48 3.57
N SER A 30 -17.40 -10.79 2.29
CA SER A 30 -17.86 -12.04 1.69
C SER A 30 -17.19 -13.27 2.29
N ALA A 31 -15.89 -13.23 2.59
CA ALA A 31 -15.18 -14.33 3.24
C ALA A 31 -15.70 -14.64 4.65
N LEU A 32 -16.21 -13.62 5.35
CA LEU A 32 -16.86 -13.74 6.66
C LEU A 32 -18.37 -14.05 6.56
N GLY A 33 -18.89 -14.33 5.35
CA GLY A 33 -20.30 -14.70 5.13
C GLY A 33 -21.28 -13.52 5.10
N GLY A 34 -20.79 -12.28 5.08
CA GLY A 34 -21.62 -11.08 4.99
C GLY A 34 -22.09 -10.76 3.57
N ARG A 35 -23.27 -10.14 3.46
CA ARG A 35 -23.74 -9.54 2.20
C ARG A 35 -23.22 -8.12 2.09
N VAL A 36 -22.48 -7.81 1.04
CA VAL A 36 -21.82 -6.51 0.84
C VAL A 36 -22.48 -5.70 -0.28
N LEU A 37 -22.60 -4.39 -0.05
CA LEU A 37 -22.97 -3.35 -1.00
C LEU A 37 -21.84 -2.31 -1.04
N SER A 38 -21.70 -1.56 -2.12
CA SER A 38 -20.59 -0.61 -2.26
C SER A 38 -21.00 0.71 -2.91
N ALA A 39 -20.46 1.81 -2.40
CA ALA A 39 -20.42 3.10 -3.09
C ALA A 39 -18.97 3.56 -3.23
N ILE A 40 -18.59 4.00 -4.43
CA ILE A 40 -17.21 4.35 -4.76
C ILE A 40 -17.00 5.85 -4.54
N THR A 41 -15.94 6.24 -3.83
CA THR A 41 -15.57 7.66 -3.62
C THR A 41 -14.54 8.15 -4.62
N SER A 42 -13.64 7.27 -5.04
CA SER A 42 -12.50 7.56 -5.91
C SER A 42 -12.06 6.29 -6.64
N ILE A 43 -11.39 6.45 -7.78
CA ILE A 43 -10.76 5.36 -8.53
C ILE A 43 -9.25 5.63 -8.53
N THR A 44 -8.45 4.63 -8.17
CA THR A 44 -6.99 4.76 -8.22
C THR A 44 -6.43 4.04 -9.46
N ALA A 45 -5.56 4.72 -10.19
CA ALA A 45 -4.62 4.04 -11.08
C ALA A 45 -3.48 3.54 -10.20
N GLN A 46 -3.61 2.31 -9.71
CA GLN A 46 -2.71 1.74 -8.71
C GLN A 46 -2.22 0.36 -9.14
N ASN A 47 -0.98 0.04 -8.77
CA ASN A 47 -0.41 -1.30 -8.86
C ASN A 47 0.37 -1.63 -7.57
N THR A 48 1.09 -2.75 -7.55
CA THR A 48 1.89 -3.17 -6.39
C THR A 48 3.03 -2.21 -6.03
N LEU A 49 3.30 -1.20 -6.85
CA LEU A 49 4.31 -0.17 -6.60
C LEU A 49 3.75 1.11 -5.95
N GLY A 50 2.44 1.21 -5.77
CA GLY A 50 1.79 2.38 -5.19
C GLY A 50 0.72 2.95 -6.10
N ILE A 51 0.24 4.15 -5.75
CA ILE A 51 -0.79 4.87 -6.50
C ILE A 51 -0.09 5.82 -7.49
N GLN A 52 -0.52 5.79 -8.75
CA GLN A 52 0.00 6.68 -9.80
C GLN A 52 -0.89 7.90 -9.97
N GLU A 53 -2.20 7.73 -9.81
CA GLU A 53 -3.19 8.77 -10.04
C GLU A 53 -4.48 8.48 -9.26
N PHE A 54 -5.18 9.55 -8.88
CA PHE A 54 -6.50 9.50 -8.28
C PHE A 54 -7.51 10.15 -9.22
N TYR A 55 -8.65 9.50 -9.39
CA TYR A 55 -9.84 10.09 -9.98
C TYR A 55 -10.94 10.14 -8.92
N ASP A 56 -11.10 11.29 -8.27
CA ASP A 56 -12.11 11.50 -7.23
C ASP A 56 -13.48 11.74 -7.87
N LEU A 57 -14.46 10.90 -7.55
CA LEU A 57 -15.80 11.04 -8.13
C LEU A 57 -16.47 12.32 -7.61
N PRO A 58 -17.31 12.98 -8.43
CA PRO A 58 -18.11 14.12 -7.97
C PRO A 58 -18.98 13.73 -6.77
N ALA A 59 -19.11 14.62 -5.78
CA ALA A 59 -19.89 14.34 -4.56
C ALA A 59 -21.34 13.93 -4.85
N GLU A 60 -21.98 14.53 -5.87
CA GLU A 60 -23.34 14.14 -6.30
C GLU A 60 -23.39 12.71 -6.87
N THR A 61 -22.33 12.24 -7.53
CA THR A 61 -22.23 10.85 -8.01
C THR A 61 -22.08 9.89 -6.84
N VAL A 62 -21.31 10.25 -5.80
CA VAL A 62 -21.17 9.43 -4.58
C VAL A 62 -22.51 9.39 -3.83
N LYS A 63 -23.14 10.55 -3.65
CA LYS A 63 -24.47 10.68 -3.05
C LYS A 63 -25.51 9.82 -3.76
N GLY A 64 -25.61 9.92 -5.08
CA GLY A 64 -26.57 9.14 -5.87
C GLY A 64 -26.40 7.63 -5.73
N GLN A 65 -25.15 7.14 -5.65
CA GLN A 65 -24.87 5.72 -5.35
C GLN A 65 -25.40 5.31 -3.96
N ILE A 66 -25.10 6.12 -2.93
CA ILE A 66 -25.51 5.84 -1.55
C ILE A 66 -27.03 5.91 -1.43
N GLU A 67 -27.69 6.92 -1.99
CA GLU A 67 -29.15 7.07 -1.96
C GLU A 67 -29.85 5.90 -2.64
N ALA A 68 -29.39 5.49 -3.82
CA ALA A 68 -29.95 4.33 -4.51
C ALA A 68 -29.89 3.06 -3.65
N ILE A 69 -28.76 2.83 -2.99
CA ILE A 69 -28.55 1.66 -2.13
C ILE A 69 -29.39 1.75 -0.85
N VAL A 70 -29.34 2.89 -0.16
CA VAL A 70 -29.98 3.02 1.15
C VAL A 70 -31.51 3.02 1.03
N ASN A 71 -32.05 3.60 -0.03
CA ASN A 71 -33.51 3.61 -0.28
C ASN A 71 -34.08 2.21 -0.56
N ASP A 72 -33.30 1.33 -1.18
CA ASP A 72 -33.72 -0.04 -1.55
C ASP A 72 -33.37 -1.07 -0.45
N MET A 73 -32.13 -1.05 0.01
CA MET A 73 -31.54 -2.14 0.80
C MET A 73 -31.42 -1.86 2.30
N GLN A 74 -31.55 -0.59 2.72
CA GLN A 74 -31.51 -0.12 4.12
C GLN A 74 -30.44 -0.82 4.99
N PRO A 75 -29.14 -0.71 4.64
CA PRO A 75 -28.08 -1.37 5.38
C PRO A 75 -28.00 -0.87 6.83
N ALA A 76 -27.95 -1.79 7.79
CA ALA A 76 -27.85 -1.45 9.21
C ALA A 76 -26.44 -1.03 9.63
N VAL A 77 -25.42 -1.47 8.88
CA VAL A 77 -24.00 -1.15 9.13
C VAL A 77 -23.41 -0.50 7.90
N VAL A 78 -22.76 0.65 8.11
CA VAL A 78 -22.02 1.37 7.08
C VAL A 78 -20.55 1.40 7.46
N LYS A 79 -19.68 0.89 6.59
CA LYS A 79 -18.24 1.05 6.68
C LYS A 79 -17.81 2.20 5.77
N VAL A 80 -17.02 3.12 6.30
CA VAL A 80 -16.46 4.23 5.55
C VAL A 80 -14.94 4.09 5.56
N GLY A 81 -14.31 4.19 4.38
CA GLY A 81 -12.87 4.17 4.21
C GLY A 81 -12.34 5.51 3.71
N MET A 82 -11.47 5.48 2.70
CA MET A 82 -10.83 6.66 2.14
C MET A 82 -11.85 7.60 1.48
N ILE A 83 -11.83 8.87 1.89
CA ILE A 83 -12.55 9.98 1.27
C ILE A 83 -11.55 11.12 1.03
N ARG A 84 -11.50 11.65 -0.20
CA ARG A 84 -10.48 12.64 -0.61
C ARG A 84 -11.02 14.05 -0.83
N ARG A 85 -12.33 14.27 -0.70
CA ARG A 85 -12.97 15.57 -0.93
C ARG A 85 -13.91 15.94 0.22
N ALA A 86 -13.83 17.19 0.66
CA ALA A 86 -14.64 17.70 1.78
C ALA A 86 -16.15 17.70 1.43
N ASP A 87 -16.51 18.08 0.20
CA ASP A 87 -17.91 18.02 -0.26
C ASP A 87 -18.53 16.61 -0.17
N THR A 88 -17.74 15.59 -0.45
CA THR A 88 -18.13 14.18 -0.36
C THR A 88 -18.32 13.76 1.09
N VAL A 89 -17.45 14.20 2.01
CA VAL A 89 -17.62 13.97 3.45
C VAL A 89 -18.93 14.60 3.94
N ALA A 90 -19.23 15.84 3.55
CA ALA A 90 -20.44 16.55 3.93
C ALA A 90 -21.72 15.80 3.46
N GLN A 91 -21.73 15.32 2.21
CA GLN A 91 -22.85 14.54 1.67
C GLN A 91 -23.03 13.19 2.39
N ILE A 92 -21.93 12.45 2.63
CA ILE A 92 -21.97 11.19 3.39
C ILE A 92 -22.54 11.46 4.80
N ALA A 93 -22.04 12.47 5.50
CA ALA A 93 -22.52 12.83 6.83
C ALA A 93 -24.01 13.22 6.83
N GLN A 94 -24.47 13.96 5.83
CA GLN A 94 -25.90 14.29 5.67
C GLN A 94 -26.75 13.03 5.52
N LEU A 95 -26.36 12.12 4.63
CA LEU A 95 -27.10 10.87 4.39
C LEU A 95 -27.12 9.96 5.63
N LEU A 96 -26.01 9.88 6.36
CA LEU A 96 -25.92 9.14 7.62
C LEU A 96 -26.85 9.72 8.70
N ARG A 97 -26.96 11.05 8.80
CA ARG A 97 -27.91 11.71 9.73
C ARG A 97 -29.37 11.47 9.35
N GLN A 98 -29.67 11.43 8.05
CA GLN A 98 -31.01 11.22 7.53
C GLN A 98 -31.48 9.78 7.77
N HIS A 99 -30.66 8.80 7.42
CA HIS A 99 -31.06 7.39 7.41
C HIS A 99 -30.69 6.65 8.70
N LYS A 100 -29.77 7.19 9.51
CA LYS A 100 -29.42 6.70 10.85
C LYS A 100 -29.15 5.18 10.89
N PRO A 101 -28.16 4.68 10.13
CA PRO A 101 -27.77 3.28 10.26
C PRO A 101 -27.38 2.99 11.72
N ARG A 102 -27.59 1.75 12.15
CA ARG A 102 -27.31 1.32 13.53
C ARG A 102 -25.84 1.52 13.90
N HIS A 103 -24.94 1.23 12.96
CA HIS A 103 -23.51 1.39 13.18
C HIS A 103 -22.79 2.03 11.98
N VAL A 104 -21.85 2.93 12.30
CA VAL A 104 -20.91 3.51 11.34
C VAL A 104 -19.49 3.18 11.81
N ILE A 105 -18.76 2.41 10.99
CA ILE A 105 -17.37 2.03 11.23
C ILE A 105 -16.50 2.83 10.27
N TYR A 106 -15.58 3.64 10.78
CA TYR A 106 -14.77 4.54 9.95
C TYR A 106 -13.28 4.24 10.08
N ASP A 107 -12.60 4.10 8.95
CA ASP A 107 -11.15 3.96 8.82
C ASP A 107 -10.62 5.17 8.02
N PRO A 108 -10.36 6.32 8.68
CA PRO A 108 -9.76 7.51 8.08
C PRO A 108 -8.35 7.21 7.57
N VAL A 109 -8.24 6.88 6.29
CA VAL A 109 -6.95 6.72 5.63
C VAL A 109 -6.38 8.10 5.27
N ILE A 110 -5.70 8.75 6.21
CA ILE A 110 -5.07 10.07 5.98
C ILE A 110 -3.78 9.91 5.17
N VAL A 111 -3.01 8.85 5.44
CA VAL A 111 -1.77 8.52 4.76
C VAL A 111 -1.79 7.10 4.19
N SER A 112 -1.20 6.91 3.01
CA SER A 112 -1.07 5.59 2.40
C SER A 112 -0.04 4.71 3.12
N SER A 113 -0.03 3.40 2.83
CA SER A 113 1.03 2.48 3.29
C SER A 113 2.43 2.88 2.81
N GLN A 114 2.53 3.78 1.84
CA GLN A 114 3.77 4.30 1.26
C GLN A 114 4.02 5.76 1.66
N ASN A 115 3.38 6.22 2.73
CA ASN A 115 3.52 7.55 3.31
C ASN A 115 3.06 8.71 2.40
N GLU A 116 2.17 8.44 1.43
CA GLU A 116 1.58 9.46 0.57
C GLU A 116 0.38 10.12 1.27
N MET A 117 0.28 11.45 1.22
CA MET A 117 -0.86 12.17 1.77
C MET A 117 -2.12 11.93 0.92
N LEU A 118 -3.16 11.41 1.55
CA LEU A 118 -4.42 11.08 0.88
C LEU A 118 -5.55 12.08 1.18
N MET A 119 -5.50 12.73 2.34
CA MET A 119 -6.48 13.75 2.73
C MET A 119 -5.82 15.14 2.80
N ALA A 120 -6.44 16.12 2.14
CA ALA A 120 -6.11 17.53 2.33
C ALA A 120 -6.67 18.04 3.67
N GLN A 121 -6.16 19.18 4.16
CA GLN A 121 -6.55 19.74 5.45
C GLN A 121 -8.04 20.10 5.51
N GLU A 122 -8.63 20.59 4.40
CA GLU A 122 -10.07 20.85 4.36
C GLU A 122 -10.92 19.57 4.55
N VAL A 123 -10.42 18.41 4.09
CA VAL A 123 -11.09 17.12 4.25
C VAL A 123 -11.03 16.68 5.70
N VAL A 124 -9.85 16.80 6.34
CA VAL A 124 -9.68 16.48 7.76
C VAL A 124 -10.59 17.34 8.64
N HIS A 125 -10.72 18.64 8.33
CA HIS A 125 -11.62 19.54 9.04
C HIS A 125 -13.09 19.10 8.91
N GLU A 126 -13.54 18.76 7.70
CA GLU A 126 -14.92 18.33 7.48
C GLU A 126 -15.20 16.96 8.12
N VAL A 127 -14.22 16.04 8.12
CA VAL A 127 -14.32 14.76 8.82
C VAL A 127 -14.55 14.97 10.31
N ARG A 128 -13.73 15.80 10.96
CA ARG A 128 -13.86 16.13 12.38
C ARG A 128 -15.21 16.74 12.72
N ARG A 129 -15.62 17.73 11.93
CA ARG A 129 -16.87 18.46 12.15
C ARG A 129 -18.12 17.61 11.91
N SER A 130 -18.15 16.83 10.83
CA SER A 130 -19.39 16.27 10.30
C SER A 130 -19.50 14.75 10.42
N LEU A 131 -18.39 14.01 10.32
CA LEU A 131 -18.40 12.55 10.22
C LEU A 131 -18.05 11.86 11.54
N LEU A 132 -17.00 12.29 12.25
CA LEU A 132 -16.59 11.68 13.52
C LEU A 132 -17.74 11.60 14.56
N PRO A 133 -18.60 12.63 14.73
CA PRO A 133 -19.73 12.56 15.65
C PRO A 133 -20.77 11.48 15.34
N LEU A 134 -20.76 10.93 14.12
CA LEU A 134 -21.70 9.89 13.67
C LEU A 134 -21.12 8.47 13.80
N CYS A 135 -19.82 8.35 14.12
CA CYS A 135 -19.11 7.08 14.09
C CYS A 135 -19.35 6.27 15.37
N SER A 136 -19.77 5.01 15.22
CA SER A 136 -19.78 4.04 16.31
C SER A 136 -18.37 3.59 16.68
N LEU A 137 -17.48 3.48 15.70
CA LEU A 137 -16.07 3.16 15.88
C LEU A 137 -15.23 3.89 14.83
N VAL A 138 -14.12 4.47 15.28
CA VAL A 138 -13.06 5.01 14.42
C VAL A 138 -11.80 4.18 14.60
N LEU A 139 -11.25 3.64 13.51
CA LEU A 139 -9.96 2.99 13.47
C LEU A 139 -8.92 3.98 12.98
N MET A 140 -7.81 4.14 13.69
CA MET A 140 -6.78 5.08 13.27
C MET A 140 -5.41 4.51 13.52
N LYS A 141 -4.47 4.69 12.59
CA LYS A 141 -3.06 4.41 12.87
C LYS A 141 -2.45 5.53 13.68
N ARG A 142 -1.39 5.24 14.42
CA ARG A 142 -0.59 6.25 15.13
C ARG A 142 -0.26 7.46 14.25
N ALA A 143 0.35 7.25 13.07
CA ALA A 143 0.73 8.35 12.18
C ALA A 143 -0.47 9.20 11.71
N ASP A 144 -1.63 8.60 11.49
CA ASP A 144 -2.86 9.31 11.12
C ASP A 144 -3.39 10.12 12.32
N ALA A 145 -3.35 9.54 13.52
CA ALA A 145 -3.76 10.21 14.76
C ALA A 145 -2.85 11.40 15.11
N GLU A 146 -1.53 11.24 14.97
CA GLU A 146 -0.56 12.33 15.17
C GLU A 146 -0.86 13.51 14.23
N ARG A 147 -1.23 13.23 12.98
CA ARG A 147 -1.59 14.27 12.00
C ARG A 147 -2.93 14.93 12.29
N LEU A 148 -3.94 14.15 12.68
CA LEU A 148 -5.26 14.67 12.99
C LEU A 148 -5.26 15.52 14.26
N THR A 149 -4.52 15.09 15.29
CA THR A 149 -4.42 15.76 16.60
C THR A 149 -3.28 16.77 16.68
N GLN A 150 -2.41 16.83 15.66
CA GLN A 150 -1.19 17.64 15.63
C GLN A 150 -0.27 17.42 16.85
N THR A 151 -0.31 16.22 17.44
CA THR A 151 0.42 15.87 18.66
C THR A 151 1.21 14.59 18.42
N ALA A 152 2.49 14.55 18.80
CA ALA A 152 3.33 13.35 18.68
C ALA A 152 2.94 12.33 19.76
N ILE A 153 2.94 11.03 19.42
CA ILE A 153 2.47 9.96 20.31
C ILE A 153 3.63 9.01 20.63
N ASN A 154 4.49 9.35 21.61
CA ASN A 154 5.73 8.59 21.85
C ASN A 154 5.68 7.66 23.06
N THR A 155 4.69 7.81 23.93
CA THR A 155 4.52 7.02 25.15
C THR A 155 3.12 6.39 25.24
N ALA A 156 2.96 5.39 26.11
CA ALA A 156 1.63 4.81 26.41
C ALA A 156 0.67 5.87 26.99
N ALA A 157 1.20 6.86 27.72
CA ALA A 157 0.42 8.00 28.20
C ALA A 157 -0.07 8.87 27.04
N ASP A 158 0.77 9.10 26.02
CA ASP A 158 0.37 9.83 24.81
C ASP A 158 -0.70 9.07 24.02
N LEU A 159 -0.61 7.73 23.93
CA LEU A 159 -1.66 6.91 23.31
C LEU A 159 -3.01 7.09 24.01
N ASN A 160 -3.01 7.04 25.35
CA ASN A 160 -4.22 7.30 26.14
C ASN A 160 -4.77 8.70 25.91
N GLN A 161 -3.90 9.71 25.85
CA GLN A 161 -4.31 11.10 25.60
C GLN A 161 -4.84 11.30 24.18
N ALA A 162 -4.23 10.65 23.18
CA ALA A 162 -4.68 10.70 21.79
C ALA A 162 -6.07 10.08 21.64
N VAL A 163 -6.31 8.92 22.25
CA VAL A 163 -7.64 8.28 22.24
C VAL A 163 -8.69 9.16 22.92
N LYS A 164 -8.38 9.76 24.07
CA LYS A 164 -9.28 10.72 24.74
C LYS A 164 -9.58 11.93 23.85
N SER A 165 -8.58 12.45 23.14
CA SER A 165 -8.75 13.58 22.23
C SER A 165 -9.62 13.20 21.03
N LEU A 166 -9.45 12.01 20.46
CA LEU A 166 -10.27 11.48 19.37
C LEU A 166 -11.73 11.24 19.80
N LEU A 167 -11.95 10.75 21.02
CA LEU A 167 -13.30 10.61 21.59
C LEU A 167 -13.98 11.97 21.80
N ALA A 168 -13.22 13.00 22.16
CA ALA A 168 -13.74 14.36 22.31
C ALA A 168 -14.25 14.97 20.99
N GLU A 169 -13.86 14.43 19.83
CA GLU A 169 -14.41 14.77 18.52
C GLU A 169 -15.83 14.19 18.29
N GLY A 170 -16.36 13.39 19.23
CA GLY A 170 -17.75 12.94 19.25
C GLY A 170 -18.00 11.50 18.78
N CYS A 171 -16.96 10.76 18.41
CA CYS A 171 -17.11 9.34 18.08
C CYS A 171 -17.37 8.48 19.33
N GLN A 172 -18.11 7.39 19.19
CA GLN A 172 -18.52 6.57 20.35
C GLN A 172 -17.40 5.67 20.87
N SER A 173 -16.50 5.23 19.99
CA SER A 173 -15.33 4.44 20.34
C SER A 173 -14.19 4.62 19.34
N VAL A 174 -12.97 4.34 19.78
CA VAL A 174 -11.74 4.47 18.99
C VAL A 174 -10.90 3.19 19.15
N LEU A 175 -10.37 2.70 18.05
CA LEU A 175 -9.27 1.73 18.02
C LEU A 175 -8.04 2.42 17.41
N LEU A 176 -7.10 2.80 18.26
CA LEU A 176 -5.83 3.40 17.86
C LEU A 176 -4.78 2.29 17.71
N GLN A 177 -4.28 2.10 16.49
CA GLN A 177 -3.26 1.11 16.17
C GLN A 177 -1.89 1.70 16.44
N GLY A 178 -1.22 1.18 17.47
CA GLY A 178 0.06 1.68 17.94
C GLY A 178 1.21 0.82 17.42
N SER A 179 2.13 1.43 16.69
CA SER A 179 3.42 0.82 16.37
C SER A 179 4.40 1.04 17.53
N HIS A 180 5.23 0.03 17.78
CA HIS A 180 6.42 -0.02 18.67
C HIS A 180 6.68 1.19 19.57
N MET A 181 6.60 0.97 20.88
CA MET A 181 6.82 1.98 21.92
C MET A 181 8.03 1.59 22.78
N PRO A 182 9.26 2.02 22.48
CA PRO A 182 10.41 1.71 23.33
C PRO A 182 10.17 2.18 24.78
N PRO A 183 10.49 1.39 25.83
CA PRO A 183 11.15 0.08 25.84
C PRO A 183 10.19 -1.13 26.00
N GLN A 184 8.89 -0.98 25.72
CA GLN A 184 7.85 -1.98 26.03
C GLN A 184 6.97 -2.35 24.81
N SER A 185 6.33 -3.50 24.91
CA SER A 185 5.59 -4.26 23.89
C SER A 185 4.74 -3.43 22.91
N LEU A 186 4.67 -3.87 21.65
CA LEU A 186 3.73 -3.37 20.63
C LEU A 186 2.29 -3.38 21.17
N THR A 187 1.61 -2.23 21.22
CA THR A 187 0.26 -2.12 21.78
C THR A 187 -0.68 -1.30 20.90
N ASP A 188 -1.87 -1.87 20.64
CA ASP A 188 -3.01 -1.11 20.14
C ASP A 188 -3.90 -0.72 21.33
N VAL A 189 -4.68 0.35 21.20
CA VAL A 189 -5.52 0.87 22.29
C VAL A 189 -6.97 1.01 21.81
N PHE A 190 -7.89 0.42 22.56
CA PHE A 190 -9.33 0.57 22.37
C PHE A 190 -9.94 1.39 23.52
N ALA A 191 -10.80 2.35 23.23
CA ALA A 191 -11.59 3.02 24.28
C ALA A 191 -12.97 3.45 23.78
N THR A 192 -13.87 3.73 24.72
CA THR A 192 -15.24 4.17 24.45
C THR A 192 -15.53 5.51 25.15
N ALA A 193 -16.49 6.26 24.63
CA ALA A 193 -16.92 7.53 25.22
C ALA A 193 -17.79 7.35 26.48
N LYS A 194 -18.40 6.17 26.66
CA LYS A 194 -19.42 5.96 27.70
C LYS A 194 -18.88 5.46 29.03
N ASP A 195 -17.80 4.66 29.08
CA ASP A 195 -17.15 4.23 30.32
C ASP A 195 -15.80 3.51 30.06
N GLY A 196 -14.88 3.57 31.03
CA GLY A 196 -13.72 2.68 31.16
C GLY A 196 -12.35 3.30 30.85
N GLU A 197 -11.32 2.80 31.56
CA GLU A 197 -9.94 3.04 31.15
C GLU A 197 -9.68 2.40 29.78
N PRO A 198 -8.83 3.00 28.93
CA PRO A 198 -8.45 2.43 27.65
C PRO A 198 -7.94 0.99 27.80
N THR A 199 -8.44 0.10 26.95
CA THR A 199 -8.03 -1.30 26.91
C THR A 199 -6.86 -1.46 25.95
N PHE A 200 -5.73 -1.93 26.48
CA PHE A 200 -4.55 -2.24 25.68
C PHE A 200 -4.66 -3.65 25.09
N LEU A 201 -4.37 -3.76 23.80
CA LEU A 201 -4.38 -5.00 23.04
C LEU A 201 -2.97 -5.28 22.50
N PRO A 202 -2.53 -6.56 22.43
CA PRO A 202 -1.28 -6.91 21.74
C PRO A 202 -1.35 -6.45 20.29
N SER A 203 -0.35 -5.74 19.76
CA SER A 203 -0.44 -5.21 18.40
C SER A 203 -0.66 -6.31 17.36
N LEU A 204 -1.52 -6.00 16.38
CA LEU A 204 -1.87 -6.92 15.29
C LEU A 204 -0.80 -6.99 14.20
N PHE A 205 0.05 -5.96 14.13
CA PHE A 205 1.06 -5.82 13.10
C PHE A 205 2.45 -5.87 13.74
N GLY A 206 3.36 -6.63 13.12
CA GLY A 206 4.74 -6.76 13.60
C GLY A 206 5.54 -5.45 13.53
N GLU A 207 6.83 -5.53 13.85
CA GLU A 207 7.71 -4.36 13.88
C GLU A 207 7.77 -3.62 12.52
N GLY A 208 7.62 -2.30 12.56
CA GLY A 208 7.79 -1.37 11.43
C GLY A 208 6.50 -1.05 10.67
N GLU A 209 6.16 0.24 10.57
CA GLU A 209 5.04 0.74 9.75
C GLU A 209 5.14 0.30 8.28
N GLY A 210 6.36 0.05 7.78
CA GLY A 210 6.64 -0.42 6.42
C GLY A 210 6.47 -1.92 6.17
N ASN A 211 6.19 -2.73 7.19
CA ASN A 211 6.01 -4.19 7.07
C ASN A 211 4.53 -4.61 7.11
N THR A 212 3.61 -3.62 7.17
CA THR A 212 2.17 -3.88 7.03
C THR A 212 1.82 -4.15 5.57
N ARG A 213 1.33 -5.36 5.30
CA ARG A 213 0.84 -5.75 3.97
C ARG A 213 -0.23 -4.74 3.51
N HIS A 214 -0.17 -4.37 2.24
CA HIS A 214 -1.11 -3.43 1.63
C HIS A 214 -2.56 -3.85 1.92
N GLY A 215 -3.36 -2.92 2.46
CA GLY A 215 -4.79 -3.09 2.71
C GLY A 215 -5.22 -3.73 4.03
N LEU A 216 -4.31 -4.15 4.92
CA LEU A 216 -4.68 -4.85 6.17
C LEU A 216 -5.62 -4.06 7.08
N SER A 217 -5.44 -2.74 7.22
CA SER A 217 -6.32 -1.92 8.07
C SER A 217 -7.74 -1.80 7.48
N GLY A 218 -7.84 -1.70 6.15
CA GLY A 218 -9.12 -1.76 5.44
C GLY A 218 -9.83 -3.10 5.62
N SER A 219 -9.09 -4.21 5.52
CA SER A 219 -9.63 -5.53 5.84
C SER A 219 -10.06 -5.65 7.30
N LEU A 220 -9.31 -5.07 8.25
CA LEU A 220 -9.68 -5.08 9.66
C LEU A 220 -11.00 -4.34 9.90
N SER A 221 -11.16 -3.12 9.37
CA SER A 221 -12.40 -2.35 9.51
C SER A 221 -13.60 -3.04 8.82
N ALA A 222 -13.39 -3.68 7.67
CA ALA A 222 -14.40 -4.48 6.99
C ALA A 222 -14.81 -5.73 7.79
N ALA A 223 -13.85 -6.42 8.42
CA ALA A 223 -14.11 -7.54 9.30
C ALA A 223 -14.91 -7.12 10.54
N ILE A 224 -14.55 -6.00 11.17
CA ILE A 224 -15.30 -5.44 12.31
C ILE A 224 -16.73 -5.13 11.91
N ALA A 225 -16.93 -4.45 10.77
CA ALA A 225 -18.27 -4.16 10.26
C ALA A 225 -19.11 -5.44 10.08
N THR A 226 -18.47 -6.54 9.66
CA THR A 226 -19.14 -7.84 9.50
C THR A 226 -19.55 -8.47 10.83
N PHE A 227 -18.65 -8.50 11.82
CA PHE A 227 -18.99 -9.02 13.16
C PHE A 227 -20.05 -8.17 13.86
N VAL A 228 -19.99 -6.85 13.74
CA VAL A 228 -21.01 -5.93 14.26
C VAL A 228 -22.37 -6.19 13.60
N ASN A 229 -22.39 -6.39 12.28
CA ASN A 229 -23.62 -6.74 11.55
C ASN A 229 -24.19 -8.10 12.00
N GLY A 230 -23.32 -9.03 12.40
CA GLY A 230 -23.69 -10.29 13.05
C GLY A 230 -24.16 -10.19 14.50
N GLY A 231 -24.26 -8.97 15.06
CA GLY A 231 -24.79 -8.72 16.40
C GLY A 231 -23.75 -8.65 17.53
N ASN A 232 -22.45 -8.71 17.21
CA ASN A 232 -21.39 -8.61 18.20
C ASN A 232 -21.32 -7.19 18.77
N ALA A 233 -20.99 -7.05 20.06
CA ALA A 233 -20.65 -5.75 20.62
C ALA A 233 -19.38 -5.20 19.94
N ILE A 234 -19.20 -3.88 19.89
CA ILE A 234 -18.07 -3.25 19.16
C ILE A 234 -16.71 -3.82 19.60
N PHE A 235 -16.46 -3.95 20.90
CA PHE A 235 -15.20 -4.50 21.40
C PHE A 235 -15.01 -5.97 21.03
N GLU A 236 -16.04 -6.79 21.13
CA GLU A 236 -16.02 -8.19 20.71
C GLU A 236 -15.75 -8.32 19.21
N ALA A 237 -16.40 -7.49 18.39
CA ALA A 237 -16.17 -7.41 16.95
C ALA A 237 -14.72 -7.01 16.62
N VAL A 238 -14.13 -6.08 17.37
CA VAL A 238 -12.70 -5.73 17.27
C VAL A 238 -11.83 -6.96 17.54
N VAL A 239 -12.06 -7.69 18.65
CA VAL A 239 -11.28 -8.88 18.99
C VAL A 239 -11.42 -9.98 17.92
N ASN A 240 -12.64 -10.28 17.48
CA ASN A 240 -12.91 -11.29 16.46
C ASN A 240 -12.29 -10.94 15.10
N ALA A 241 -12.37 -9.67 14.69
CA ALA A 241 -11.73 -9.20 13.48
C ALA A 241 -10.20 -9.28 13.54
N ARG A 242 -9.59 -8.94 14.69
CA ARG A 242 -8.13 -9.09 14.88
C ARG A 242 -7.71 -10.54 14.75
N ASN A 243 -8.45 -11.47 15.35
CA ASN A 243 -8.18 -12.91 15.24
C ASN A 243 -8.25 -13.39 13.78
N TYR A 244 -9.26 -12.94 13.03
CA TYR A 244 -9.38 -13.23 11.60
C TYR A 244 -8.18 -12.70 10.80
N ILE A 245 -7.79 -11.43 11.01
CA ILE A 245 -6.65 -10.84 10.29
C ILE A 245 -5.33 -11.53 10.64
N ALA A 246 -5.14 -11.94 11.90
CA ALA A 246 -3.94 -12.68 12.32
C ALA A 246 -3.79 -14.02 11.57
N GLN A 247 -4.90 -14.70 11.25
CA GLN A 247 -4.88 -15.96 10.48
C GLN A 247 -4.53 -15.75 8.99
N LEU A 248 -4.70 -14.54 8.45
CA LEU A 248 -4.38 -14.21 7.06
C LEU A 248 -2.89 -13.87 6.83
N GLN A 249 -2.06 -13.86 7.88
CA GLN A 249 -0.62 -13.58 7.78
C GLN A 249 0.19 -14.89 7.58
N PRO A 250 0.66 -15.23 6.35
CA PRO A 250 1.64 -16.30 6.18
C PRO A 250 3.05 -15.86 6.66
N GLN A 251 3.80 -16.81 7.20
CA GLN A 251 5.20 -16.67 7.64
C GLN A 251 6.08 -16.10 6.50
N HIS A 252 6.85 -15.06 6.82
CA HIS A 252 7.58 -14.23 5.86
C HIS A 252 8.69 -14.94 5.06
N THR A 253 8.73 -14.70 3.75
CA THR A 253 9.98 -14.66 2.96
C THR A 253 10.09 -13.25 2.36
N GLY A 254 11.22 -12.59 2.58
CA GLY A 254 11.40 -11.13 2.50
C GLY A 254 11.33 -10.46 1.12
N ILE A 255 10.60 -11.01 0.15
CA ILE A 255 10.28 -10.36 -1.13
C ILE A 255 8.84 -10.76 -1.49
N ILE A 256 7.87 -9.84 -1.39
CA ILE A 256 6.45 -10.17 -1.56
C ILE A 256 5.86 -9.46 -2.80
N GLY A 257 5.26 -10.25 -3.69
CA GLY A 257 4.36 -9.79 -4.76
C GLY A 257 4.96 -9.70 -6.17
N ARG A 258 4.10 -9.42 -7.16
CA ARG A 258 4.42 -9.40 -8.61
C ARG A 258 5.66 -8.58 -8.97
N SER A 259 5.98 -7.53 -8.22
CA SER A 259 7.16 -6.69 -8.48
C SER A 259 8.48 -7.46 -8.28
N GLY A 260 8.54 -8.35 -7.29
CA GLY A 260 9.71 -9.19 -7.04
C GLY A 260 9.86 -10.29 -8.10
N GLU A 261 8.75 -10.96 -8.42
CA GLU A 261 8.68 -11.94 -9.52
C GLU A 261 9.13 -11.30 -10.84
N LEU A 262 8.57 -10.13 -11.19
CA LEU A 262 8.90 -9.42 -12.42
C LEU A 262 10.34 -8.94 -12.46
N PHE A 263 10.93 -8.56 -11.32
CA PHE A 263 12.35 -8.21 -11.27
C PHE A 263 13.26 -9.43 -11.47
N ASN A 264 12.89 -10.58 -10.92
CA ASN A 264 13.61 -11.83 -11.14
C ASN A 264 13.49 -12.29 -12.61
N GLU A 265 12.30 -12.19 -13.19
CA GLU A 265 12.08 -12.45 -14.62
C GLU A 265 12.87 -11.45 -15.49
N PHE A 266 12.90 -10.16 -15.12
CA PHE A 266 13.68 -9.14 -15.83
C PHE A 266 15.18 -9.44 -15.81
N THR A 267 15.74 -9.75 -14.64
CA THR A 267 17.16 -10.11 -14.54
C THR A 267 17.46 -11.39 -15.31
N HIS A 268 16.56 -12.37 -15.28
CA HIS A 268 16.66 -13.57 -16.11
C HIS A 268 16.69 -13.23 -17.61
N GLU A 269 15.75 -12.43 -18.12
CA GLU A 269 15.71 -12.02 -19.53
C GLU A 269 16.95 -11.23 -19.95
N ILE A 270 17.50 -10.37 -19.08
CA ILE A 270 18.79 -9.71 -19.31
C ILE A 270 19.88 -10.75 -19.54
N THR A 271 20.02 -11.76 -18.68
CA THR A 271 21.06 -12.79 -18.87
C THR A 271 20.94 -13.51 -20.22
N GLN A 272 19.71 -13.69 -20.73
CA GLN A 272 19.48 -14.35 -22.02
C GLN A 272 19.74 -13.44 -23.23
N HIS A 273 19.53 -12.12 -23.10
CA HIS A 273 19.43 -11.22 -24.26
C HIS A 273 20.34 -10.00 -24.24
N HIS A 274 21.07 -9.71 -23.16
CA HIS A 274 21.93 -8.52 -23.05
C HIS A 274 22.98 -8.40 -24.17
N ARG A 275 23.39 -9.52 -24.79
CA ARG A 275 24.36 -9.54 -25.89
C ARG A 275 23.80 -9.06 -27.21
N THR A 276 22.49 -9.19 -27.41
CA THR A 276 21.81 -8.92 -28.69
C THR A 276 20.80 -7.78 -28.60
N ASN A 277 20.40 -7.38 -27.39
CA ASN A 277 19.44 -6.29 -27.20
C ASN A 277 19.73 -5.48 -25.92
N SER A 278 19.78 -4.15 -26.07
CA SER A 278 19.96 -3.20 -24.96
C SER A 278 18.78 -2.24 -24.78
N ASP A 279 17.71 -2.41 -25.56
CA ASP A 279 16.53 -1.55 -25.49
C ASP A 279 15.62 -1.99 -24.35
N VAL A 280 15.29 -1.06 -23.45
CA VAL A 280 14.36 -1.29 -22.33
C VAL A 280 12.99 -1.73 -22.84
N LYS A 281 12.55 -1.24 -24.01
CA LYS A 281 11.25 -1.61 -24.58
C LYS A 281 11.19 -3.11 -24.89
N PHE A 282 12.26 -3.70 -25.43
CA PHE A 282 12.32 -5.13 -25.73
C PHE A 282 12.06 -6.00 -24.49
N TYR A 283 12.73 -5.68 -23.38
CA TYR A 283 12.55 -6.41 -22.12
C TYR A 283 11.15 -6.19 -21.53
N ALA A 284 10.66 -4.95 -21.59
CA ALA A 284 9.32 -4.63 -21.12
C ALA A 284 8.23 -5.40 -21.90
N ASP A 285 8.33 -5.44 -23.23
CA ASP A 285 7.42 -6.19 -24.10
C ASP A 285 7.44 -7.69 -23.77
N LYS A 286 8.63 -8.29 -23.56
CA LYS A 286 8.76 -9.71 -23.17
C LYS A 286 8.12 -10.04 -21.84
N LEU A 287 8.20 -9.13 -20.88
CA LEU A 287 7.59 -9.25 -19.55
C LEU A 287 6.11 -8.86 -19.55
N ASN A 288 5.53 -8.54 -20.71
CA ASN A 288 4.15 -8.07 -20.88
C ASN A 288 3.82 -6.86 -19.97
N VAL A 289 4.76 -5.92 -19.86
CA VAL A 289 4.56 -4.68 -19.11
C VAL A 289 5.04 -3.46 -19.89
N SER A 290 4.56 -2.28 -19.51
CA SER A 290 5.08 -1.05 -20.10
C SER A 290 6.52 -0.77 -19.64
N ALA A 291 7.33 -0.13 -20.50
CA ALA A 291 8.67 0.31 -20.12
C ALA A 291 8.66 1.28 -18.91
N ARG A 292 7.59 2.06 -18.77
CA ARG A 292 7.35 2.92 -17.60
C ARG A 292 7.22 2.09 -16.32
N TYR A 293 6.40 1.04 -16.34
CA TYR A 293 6.22 0.18 -15.16
C TYR A 293 7.49 -0.58 -14.78
N LEU A 294 8.19 -1.16 -15.77
CA LEU A 294 9.48 -1.81 -15.54
C LEU A 294 10.49 -0.84 -14.88
N ALA A 295 10.53 0.42 -15.31
CA ALA A 295 11.39 1.42 -14.70
C ALA A 295 11.04 1.78 -13.26
N GLN A 296 9.75 1.72 -12.90
CA GLN A 296 9.33 1.89 -11.51
C GLN A 296 9.76 0.69 -10.66
N VAL A 297 9.56 -0.54 -11.15
CA VAL A 297 9.98 -1.78 -10.45
C VAL A 297 11.48 -1.76 -10.15
N THR A 298 12.32 -1.51 -11.15
CA THR A 298 13.77 -1.55 -10.97
C THR A 298 14.27 -0.47 -10.04
N ARG A 299 13.73 0.76 -10.12
CA ARG A 299 14.14 1.87 -9.25
C ARG A 299 13.77 1.62 -7.80
N ARG A 300 12.61 1.02 -7.55
CA ARG A 300 12.19 0.67 -6.20
C ARG A 300 13.08 -0.40 -5.57
N ILE A 301 13.46 -1.42 -6.34
CA ILE A 301 14.22 -2.57 -5.82
C ILE A 301 15.71 -2.25 -5.71
N THR A 302 16.28 -1.54 -6.69
CA THR A 302 17.74 -1.37 -6.81
C THR A 302 18.21 0.08 -6.72
N GLY A 303 17.28 1.05 -6.75
CA GLY A 303 17.61 2.46 -6.94
C GLY A 303 17.94 2.86 -8.40
N LYS A 304 18.03 1.89 -9.32
CA LYS A 304 18.53 2.11 -10.68
C LYS A 304 17.44 2.01 -11.76
N ALA A 305 17.64 2.75 -12.86
CA ALA A 305 16.80 2.63 -14.05
C ALA A 305 17.08 1.30 -14.79
N PRO A 306 16.13 0.72 -15.54
CA PRO A 306 16.32 -0.56 -16.22
C PRO A 306 17.53 -0.56 -17.16
N LYS A 307 17.74 0.56 -17.86
CA LYS A 307 18.89 0.73 -18.77
C LYS A 307 20.22 0.63 -18.04
N ALA A 308 20.33 1.19 -16.85
CA ALA A 308 21.55 1.10 -16.05
C ALA A 308 21.82 -0.35 -15.62
N ILE A 309 20.79 -1.10 -15.26
CA ILE A 309 20.93 -2.52 -14.91
C ILE A 309 21.36 -3.34 -16.12
N ILE A 310 20.73 -3.15 -17.28
CA ILE A 310 21.13 -3.82 -18.54
C ILE A 310 22.59 -3.51 -18.86
N ASP A 311 22.99 -2.24 -18.74
CA ASP A 311 24.35 -1.79 -19.03
C ASP A 311 25.38 -2.35 -18.05
N GLU A 312 25.04 -2.50 -16.77
CA GLU A 312 25.89 -3.14 -15.76
C GLU A 312 26.12 -4.62 -16.06
N TYR A 313 25.07 -5.37 -16.42
CA TYR A 313 25.21 -6.78 -16.82
C TYR A 313 26.06 -6.93 -18.08
N LEU A 314 25.82 -6.09 -19.09
CA LEU A 314 26.61 -6.10 -20.32
C LEU A 314 28.07 -5.74 -20.04
N THR A 315 28.31 -4.74 -19.19
CA THR A 315 29.67 -4.32 -18.79
C THR A 315 30.38 -5.45 -18.06
N HIS A 316 29.73 -6.09 -17.09
CA HIS A 316 30.31 -7.21 -16.36
C HIS A 316 30.73 -8.36 -17.29
N GLU A 317 29.90 -8.70 -18.27
CA GLU A 317 30.24 -9.73 -19.26
C GLU A 317 31.43 -9.33 -20.14
N ILE A 318 31.52 -8.05 -20.52
CA ILE A 318 32.69 -7.52 -21.23
C ILE A 318 33.94 -7.60 -20.37
N GLU A 319 33.86 -7.29 -19.07
CA GLU A 319 34.98 -7.45 -18.13
C GLU A 319 35.47 -8.89 -18.07
N GLN A 320 34.55 -9.86 -18.01
CA GLN A 320 34.90 -11.28 -18.05
C GLN A 320 35.63 -11.65 -19.35
N GLN A 321 35.16 -11.17 -20.50
CA GLN A 321 35.86 -11.41 -21.78
C GLN A 321 37.24 -10.73 -21.82
N LEU A 322 37.36 -9.52 -21.27
CA LEU A 322 38.63 -8.79 -21.20
C LEU A 322 39.64 -9.51 -20.30
N ALA A 323 39.18 -10.09 -19.20
CA ALA A 323 40.00 -10.72 -18.17
C ALA A 323 40.42 -12.16 -18.48
N PHE A 324 39.57 -12.91 -19.19
CA PHE A 324 39.69 -14.36 -19.31
C PHE A 324 39.74 -14.90 -20.75
N THR A 325 39.71 -14.03 -21.76
CA THR A 325 39.82 -14.45 -23.17
C THR A 325 40.90 -13.68 -23.92
N PRO A 326 41.53 -14.30 -24.94
CA PRO A 326 42.51 -13.62 -25.79
C PRO A 326 41.86 -12.72 -26.86
N LYS A 327 40.53 -12.66 -26.94
CA LYS A 327 39.81 -11.87 -27.95
C LYS A 327 40.26 -10.41 -27.94
N THR A 328 40.46 -9.82 -29.10
CA THR A 328 40.74 -8.40 -29.27
C THR A 328 39.53 -7.54 -28.84
N ILE A 329 39.77 -6.28 -28.51
CA ILE A 329 38.68 -5.35 -28.13
C ILE A 329 37.70 -5.18 -29.30
N GLN A 330 38.17 -5.24 -30.54
CA GLN A 330 37.34 -5.21 -31.74
C GLN A 330 36.44 -6.46 -31.86
N GLU A 331 36.97 -7.65 -31.63
CA GLU A 331 36.17 -8.90 -31.62
C GLU A 331 35.12 -8.88 -30.50
N ILE A 332 35.48 -8.39 -29.31
CA ILE A 332 34.53 -8.21 -28.20
C ILE A 332 33.47 -7.17 -28.58
N ALA A 333 33.83 -6.05 -29.21
CA ALA A 333 32.87 -5.04 -29.64
C ALA A 333 31.81 -5.63 -30.56
N TYR A 334 32.20 -6.37 -31.61
CA TYR A 334 31.23 -6.96 -32.53
C TYR A 334 30.42 -8.09 -31.91
N ALA A 335 31.04 -8.93 -31.06
CA ALA A 335 30.35 -10.03 -30.39
C ALA A 335 29.21 -9.58 -29.45
N TYR A 336 29.28 -8.33 -28.97
CA TYR A 336 28.29 -7.73 -28.07
C TYR A 336 27.49 -6.60 -28.76
N GLY A 337 27.43 -6.58 -30.09
CA GLY A 337 26.53 -5.71 -30.86
C GLY A 337 27.00 -4.25 -31.01
N PHE A 338 28.24 -3.92 -30.66
CA PHE A 338 28.79 -2.59 -30.88
C PHE A 338 29.22 -2.41 -32.34
N ARG A 339 28.86 -1.26 -32.94
CA ARG A 339 29.20 -0.91 -34.34
C ARG A 339 30.71 -0.75 -34.61
N SER A 340 31.49 -0.48 -33.58
CA SER A 340 32.94 -0.32 -33.67
C SER A 340 33.63 -0.46 -32.31
N GLN A 341 34.95 -0.69 -32.33
CA GLN A 341 35.79 -0.67 -31.12
C GLN A 341 35.67 0.67 -30.36
N ALA A 342 35.61 1.80 -31.08
CA ALA A 342 35.47 3.12 -30.47
C ALA A 342 34.12 3.27 -29.74
N HIS A 343 33.05 2.70 -30.30
CA HIS A 343 31.74 2.71 -29.65
C HIS A 343 31.75 1.93 -28.33
N LEU A 344 32.35 0.73 -28.32
CA LEU A 344 32.56 -0.06 -27.10
C LEU A 344 33.41 0.71 -26.07
N ALA A 345 34.52 1.31 -26.51
CA ALA A 345 35.43 2.02 -25.61
C ALA A 345 34.76 3.19 -24.89
N LYS A 346 33.91 3.96 -25.60
CA LYS A 346 33.14 5.05 -25.01
C LYS A 346 32.10 4.54 -24.00
N PHE A 347 31.37 3.49 -24.37
CA PHE A 347 30.38 2.85 -23.49
C PHE A 347 31.02 2.34 -22.19
N PHE A 348 32.08 1.54 -22.31
CA PHE A 348 32.76 0.91 -21.19
C PHE A 348 33.39 1.95 -20.26
N LYS A 349 34.04 2.98 -20.82
CA LYS A 349 34.64 4.07 -20.04
C LYS A 349 33.60 4.88 -19.26
N ASN A 350 32.41 5.09 -19.80
CA ASN A 350 31.36 5.82 -19.11
C ASN A 350 30.88 5.12 -17.83
N ILE A 351 30.97 3.79 -17.78
CA ILE A 351 30.48 2.97 -16.67
C ILE A 351 31.62 2.67 -15.68
N ASN A 352 32.79 2.27 -16.19
CA ASN A 352 33.91 1.81 -15.37
C ASN A 352 35.00 2.88 -15.12
N GLY A 353 34.91 4.05 -15.75
CA GLY A 353 35.91 5.11 -15.65
C GLY A 353 37.19 4.86 -16.47
N LEU A 354 37.48 3.62 -16.85
CA LEU A 354 38.66 3.20 -17.61
C LEU A 354 38.31 2.75 -19.03
N ALA A 355 39.24 2.90 -19.98
CA ALA A 355 39.07 2.29 -21.30
C ALA A 355 39.28 0.76 -21.25
N PRO A 356 38.64 -0.04 -22.13
CA PRO A 356 38.81 -1.50 -22.16
C PRO A 356 40.27 -1.98 -22.23
N SER A 357 41.13 -1.24 -22.93
CA SER A 357 42.57 -1.54 -23.03
C SER A 357 43.32 -1.30 -21.73
N GLU A 358 42.93 -0.27 -20.97
CA GLU A 358 43.53 0.06 -19.67
C GLU A 358 43.10 -0.97 -18.63
N PHE A 359 41.80 -1.27 -18.58
CA PHE A 359 41.24 -2.31 -17.72
C PHE A 359 41.90 -3.68 -17.93
N ARG A 360 42.09 -4.09 -19.19
CA ARG A 360 42.80 -5.36 -19.50
C ARG A 360 44.25 -5.33 -19.03
N LYS A 361 44.96 -4.21 -19.17
CA LYS A 361 46.34 -4.08 -18.68
C LYS A 361 46.41 -4.20 -17.15
N GLU A 362 45.51 -3.54 -16.43
CA GLU A 362 45.45 -3.61 -14.96
C GLU A 362 45.20 -5.03 -14.46
N ILE A 363 44.29 -5.78 -15.09
CA ILE A 363 44.05 -7.18 -14.73
C ILE A 363 45.28 -8.05 -14.97
N LEU A 364 45.99 -7.84 -16.09
CA LEU A 364 47.21 -8.59 -16.41
C LEU A 364 48.35 -8.27 -15.44
N LEU A 365 48.51 -7.00 -15.04
CA LEU A 365 49.48 -6.57 -14.03
C LEU A 365 49.19 -7.21 -12.66
N ASN A 366 47.92 -7.24 -12.24
CA ASN A 366 47.50 -7.84 -10.98
C ASN A 366 47.62 -9.38 -10.95
N LYS A 367 47.52 -10.04 -12.11
CA LYS A 367 47.75 -11.49 -12.27
C LYS A 367 49.24 -11.88 -12.26
N GLN A 368 50.16 -10.94 -12.49
CA GLN A 368 51.62 -11.18 -12.44
C GLN A 368 52.22 -10.94 -11.04
N GLN A 369 51.44 -10.36 -10.11
CA GLN A 369 51.86 -10.09 -8.73
C GLN A 369 51.29 -11.10 -7.70
N LYS A 370 50.50 -12.07 -8.14
CA LYS A 370 50.08 -13.26 -7.39
C LYS A 370 50.68 -14.49 -8.04
#